data_AF-A0A0N1IWW0-F1
#
_entry.id   AF-A0A0N1IWW0-F1
#
_cell.length_a   1.000
_cell.length_b   1.000
_cell.length_c   1.000
_cell.angle_alpha   90.00
_cell.angle_beta   90.00
_cell.angle_gamma   90.00
#
_symmetry.space_group_name_H-M   'P 1'
#
loop_
_entity.id
_entity.type
_entity.pdbx_description
1 polymer ?
#
loop_
_entity_poly.entity_id
_entity_poly.type
_entity_poly.pdbx_seq_one_letter_code
_entity_poly.pdbx_strand_id
1 'polypeptide(L)'
;MRSSIRERVGQTIIIFLLALLCISVIYPFMYMLAVSLNVGSDAAKGGVYLWPREFTLYNYEVVLGNSVIQHAYLITISRTIIGTFVGLLITLLAAYGLSYRNLPFRKSLLGYVLITMLFSGGLIP
;
A
#
# COMPACT_ATOMS: atom_id res chain seq x y z
N MET A 1 16.09 37.24 5.32
CA MET A 1 16.36 36.16 6.30
C MET A 1 17.41 35.22 5.71
N ARG A 2 18.69 35.43 6.03
CA ARG A 2 19.77 34.52 5.63
C ARG A 2 19.83 33.42 6.69
N SER A 3 19.48 32.19 6.32
CA SER A 3 19.58 31.03 7.23
C SER A 3 20.98 30.94 7.82
N SER A 4 21.05 30.68 9.13
CA SER A 4 22.30 30.51 9.86
C SER A 4 23.07 29.33 9.25
N ILE A 5 24.41 29.38 9.23
CA ILE A 5 25.26 28.31 8.66
C ILE A 5 24.91 26.95 9.27
N ARG A 6 24.57 26.92 10.56
CA ARG A 6 24.11 25.72 11.29
C ARG A 6 22.80 25.16 10.74
N GLU A 7 21.87 26.03 10.38
CA GLU A 7 20.59 25.63 9.78
C GLU A 7 20.79 25.05 8.39
N ARG A 8 21.67 25.65 7.58
CA ARG A 8 22.00 25.14 6.23
C ARG A 8 22.63 23.76 6.29
N VAL A 9 23.57 23.54 7.19
CA VAL A 9 24.22 22.22 7.38
C VAL A 9 23.18 21.18 7.83
N GLY A 10 22.34 21.52 8.81
CA GLY A 10 21.26 20.64 9.27
C GLY A 10 20.28 20.27 8.15
N GLN A 11 19.85 21.26 7.36
CA GLN A 11 18.97 21.03 6.21
C GLN A 11 19.61 20.13 5.16
N THR A 12 20.87 20.35 4.81
CA THR A 12 21.60 19.51 3.85
C THR A 12 21.69 18.06 4.33
N ILE A 13 21.98 17.83 5.61
CA ILE A 13 22.03 16.48 6.19
C ILE A 13 20.65 15.81 6.11
N ILE A 14 19.58 16.50 6.49
CA ILE A 14 18.23 15.96 6.43
C ILE A 14 17.85 15.60 4.98
N ILE A 15 18.11 16.51 4.03
CA ILE A 15 17.82 16.27 2.62
C ILE A 15 18.63 15.07 2.09
N PHE A 16 19.91 14.97 2.46
CA PHE A 16 20.74 13.84 2.07
C PHE A 16 20.22 12.50 2.61
N LEU A 17 19.83 12.46 3.89
CA LEU A 17 19.26 11.25 4.51
C LEU A 17 17.91 10.88 3.89
N LEU A 18 17.04 11.85 3.63
CA LEU A 18 15.77 11.63 2.95
C LEU A 18 15.99 11.14 1.51
N ALA A 19 16.96 11.69 0.78
CA ALA A 19 17.30 11.23 -0.55
C ALA A 19 17.77 9.77 -0.55
N LEU A 20 18.61 9.38 0.43
CA LEU A 20 19.05 8.00 0.59
C LEU A 20 17.87 7.06 0.89
N LEU A 21 16.96 7.47 1.77
CA LEU A 21 15.74 6.72 2.08
C LEU A 21 14.83 6.56 0.86
N CYS A 22 14.66 7.62 0.06
CA CYS A 22 13.91 7.53 -1.18
C CYS A 22 14.56 6.53 -2.16
N ILE A 23 15.88 6.55 -2.30
CA ILE A 23 16.61 5.62 -3.19
C ILE A 23 16.44 4.18 -2.69
N SER A 24 16.53 3.92 -1.38
CA SER A 24 16.39 2.56 -0.84
C SER A 24 14.98 2.00 -1.05
N VAL A 25 13.95 2.85 -1.00
CA VAL A 25 12.56 2.46 -1.29
C VAL A 25 12.35 2.24 -2.79
N ILE A 26 12.89 3.09 -3.65
CA ILE A 26 12.68 3.00 -5.12
C ILE A 26 13.46 1.83 -5.73
N TYR A 27 14.64 1.52 -5.21
CA TYR A 27 15.50 0.46 -5.73
C TYR A 27 14.80 -0.90 -5.94
N PRO A 28 14.08 -1.50 -4.97
CA PRO A 28 13.40 -2.77 -5.19
C PRO A 28 12.30 -2.70 -6.26
N PHE A 29 11.62 -1.57 -6.44
CA PHE A 29 10.62 -1.41 -7.50
C PHE A 29 11.28 -1.38 -8.89
N MET A 30 12.39 -0.64 -9.03
CA MET A 30 13.16 -0.60 -10.27
C MET A 30 13.74 -1.97 -10.62
N TYR A 31 14.26 -2.69 -9.62
CA TYR A 31 14.74 -4.06 -9.79
C TYR A 31 13.64 -5.00 -10.27
N MET A 32 12.46 -4.96 -9.63
CA MET A 32 11.32 -5.80 -10.02
C MET A 32 10.84 -5.49 -11.44
N LEU A 33 10.88 -4.22 -11.85
CA LEU A 33 10.55 -3.79 -13.23
C LEU A 33 11.59 -4.30 -14.24
N ALA A 34 12.88 -4.23 -13.92
CA ALA A 34 13.94 -4.76 -14.78
C ALA A 34 13.82 -6.28 -14.95
N VAL A 35 13.47 -7.01 -13.89
CA VAL A 35 13.26 -8.46 -13.92
C VAL A 35 12.00 -8.83 -14.71
N SER A 36 10.90 -8.09 -14.56
CA SER A 36 9.64 -8.41 -15.27
C SER A 36 9.73 -8.21 -16.78
N LEU A 37 10.59 -7.28 -17.24
CA LEU A 37 10.88 -7.01 -18.65
C LEU A 37 12.04 -7.83 -19.21
N ASN A 38 12.67 -8.71 -18.43
CA ASN A 38 13.78 -9.55 -18.91
C ASN A 38 13.32 -10.98 -19.20
N VAL A 39 14.01 -11.69 -20.09
CA VAL A 39 13.70 -13.09 -20.38
C VAL A 39 13.83 -13.93 -19.10
N GLY A 40 12.80 -14.71 -18.76
CA GLY A 40 12.73 -15.45 -17.50
C GLY A 40 13.92 -16.39 -17.26
N SER A 41 14.46 -17.01 -18.32
CA SER A 41 15.65 -17.86 -18.25
C SER A 41 16.94 -17.09 -17.98
N ASP A 42 17.02 -15.81 -18.37
CA ASP A 42 18.17 -14.93 -18.06
C ASP A 42 18.02 -14.34 -16.65
N ALA A 43 16.82 -13.91 -16.28
CA ALA A 43 16.52 -13.43 -14.93
C ALA A 43 16.82 -14.48 -13.85
N ALA A 44 16.53 -15.76 -14.11
CA ALA A 44 16.80 -16.86 -13.17
C ALA A 44 18.31 -17.13 -12.95
N LYS A 45 19.17 -16.76 -13.90
CA LYS A 45 20.63 -16.90 -13.78
C LYS A 45 21.26 -15.80 -12.92
N GLY A 46 20.48 -14.78 -12.56
CA GLY A 46 20.93 -13.63 -11.78
C GLY A 46 21.70 -12.58 -12.60
N GLY A 47 22.07 -11.48 -11.94
CA GLY A 47 22.86 -10.40 -12.54
C GLY A 47 22.06 -9.33 -13.30
N VAL A 48 20.73 -9.37 -13.24
CA VAL A 48 19.86 -8.22 -13.59
C VAL A 48 19.83 -7.30 -12.38
N TYR A 49 20.18 -6.02 -12.54
CA TYR A 49 20.19 -5.05 -11.44
C TYR A 49 19.19 -3.93 -11.71
N LEU A 50 19.57 -2.93 -12.50
CA LEU A 50 18.75 -1.75 -12.78
C LEU A 50 18.14 -1.75 -14.18
N TRP A 51 18.66 -2.53 -15.12
CA TRP A 51 18.22 -2.56 -16.51
C TRP A 51 18.11 -4.00 -17.02
N PRO A 52 17.07 -4.32 -17.84
CA PRO A 52 16.96 -5.64 -18.46
C PRO A 52 18.11 -5.87 -19.44
N ARG A 53 18.65 -7.10 -19.46
CA ARG A 53 19.70 -7.49 -20.41
C ARG A 53 19.10 -7.84 -21.77
N GLU A 54 18.01 -8.59 -21.74
CA GLU A 54 17.23 -9.01 -22.91
C GLU A 54 15.78 -8.58 -22.72
N PHE A 55 15.41 -7.46 -23.34
CA PHE A 55 14.06 -6.93 -23.23
C PHE A 55 13.02 -7.87 -23.87
N THR A 56 11.99 -8.24 -23.12
CA THR A 56 10.85 -9.02 -23.59
C THR A 56 9.55 -8.61 -22.91
N LEU A 57 8.45 -8.68 -23.65
CA LEU A 57 7.08 -8.51 -23.15
C LEU A 57 6.37 -9.86 -22.94
N TYR A 58 7.02 -10.96 -23.28
CA TYR A 58 6.43 -12.31 -23.20
C TYR A 58 5.94 -12.65 -21.78
N ASN A 59 6.66 -12.24 -20.73
CA ASN A 59 6.23 -12.47 -19.35
C ASN A 59 4.86 -11.83 -19.06
N TYR A 60 4.59 -10.64 -19.61
CA TYR A 60 3.31 -9.97 -19.46
C TYR A 60 2.20 -10.67 -20.24
N GLU A 61 2.49 -11.14 -21.46
CA GLU A 61 1.52 -11.93 -22.25
C GLU A 61 1.13 -13.23 -21.54
N VAL A 62 2.09 -13.94 -20.94
CA VAL A 62 1.85 -15.17 -20.18
C VAL A 62 0.99 -14.89 -18.93
N VAL A 63 1.30 -13.84 -18.18
CA VAL A 63 0.56 -13.48 -16.96
C VAL A 63 -0.84 -12.98 -17.30
N LEU A 64 -0.98 -12.10 -18.29
CA LEU A 64 -2.25 -11.55 -18.71
C LEU A 64 -3.11 -12.56 -19.47
N GLY A 65 -2.51 -13.54 -20.16
CA GLY A 65 -3.21 -14.64 -20.81
C GLY A 65 -3.71 -15.72 -19.84
N ASN A 66 -3.26 -15.71 -18.59
CA ASN A 66 -3.66 -16.69 -17.59
C ASN A 66 -5.04 -16.34 -16.99
N SER A 67 -6.05 -17.17 -17.28
CA SER A 67 -7.43 -17.00 -16.83
C SER A 67 -7.58 -16.99 -15.30
N VAL A 68 -6.74 -17.73 -14.58
CA VAL A 68 -6.73 -17.74 -13.10
C VAL A 68 -6.31 -16.38 -12.56
N ILE A 69 -5.26 -15.79 -13.15
CA ILE A 69 -4.74 -14.48 -12.76
C ILE A 69 -5.77 -13.39 -13.07
N GLN A 70 -6.36 -13.39 -14.27
CA GLN A 70 -7.40 -12.45 -14.65
C GLN A 70 -8.60 -12.50 -13.66
N HIS A 71 -9.10 -13.70 -13.37
CA HIS A 71 -10.21 -13.87 -12.43
C HIS A 71 -9.84 -13.43 -11.00
N ALA A 72 -8.63 -13.74 -10.53
CA ALA A 72 -8.14 -13.30 -9.23
C ALA A 72 -8.04 -11.76 -9.13
N TYR A 73 -7.58 -11.09 -10.19
CA TYR A 73 -7.54 -9.63 -10.27
C TYR A 73 -8.95 -9.03 -10.23
N LEU A 74 -9.90 -9.61 -10.97
CA LEU A 74 -11.30 -9.19 -10.94
C LEU A 74 -11.88 -9.27 -9.52
N ILE A 75 -11.72 -10.42 -8.84
CA ILE A 75 -12.18 -10.57 -7.45
C ILE A 75 -11.54 -9.51 -6.55
N THR A 76 -10.22 -9.30 -6.67
CA THR A 76 -9.49 -8.36 -5.82
C THR A 76 -9.98 -6.92 -6.01
N ILE A 77 -10.15 -6.50 -7.25
CA ILE A 77 -10.65 -5.16 -7.60
C ILE A 77 -12.09 -4.99 -7.11
N SER A 78 -12.98 -5.94 -7.44
CA SER A 78 -14.37 -5.91 -6.99
C SER A 78 -14.48 -5.89 -5.48
N ARG A 79 -13.72 -6.73 -4.77
CA ARG A 79 -13.70 -6.78 -3.30
C ARG A 79 -13.20 -5.47 -2.70
N THR A 80 -12.18 -4.84 -3.28
CA THR A 80 -11.63 -3.58 -2.78
C THR A 80 -12.62 -2.45 -2.96
N ILE A 81 -13.23 -2.34 -4.13
CA ILE A 81 -14.22 -1.29 -4.43
C ILE A 81 -15.46 -1.45 -3.57
N ILE A 82 -16.09 -2.64 -3.60
CA ILE A 82 -17.33 -2.91 -2.86
C ILE A 82 -17.07 -2.82 -1.36
N GLY A 83 -15.98 -3.44 -0.88
CA GLY A 83 -15.60 -3.43 0.53
C GLY A 83 -15.32 -2.01 1.05
N THR A 84 -14.59 -1.20 0.28
CA THR A 84 -14.30 0.19 0.66
C THR A 84 -15.57 1.04 0.64
N PHE A 85 -16.39 0.91 -0.41
CA PHE A 85 -17.61 1.69 -0.54
C PHE A 85 -18.63 1.37 0.58
N VAL A 86 -18.93 0.08 0.77
CA VAL A 86 -19.88 -0.36 1.81
C VAL A 86 -19.31 -0.08 3.21
N GLY A 87 -18.03 -0.34 3.43
CA GLY A 87 -17.34 -0.05 4.69
C GLY A 87 -17.40 1.43 5.04
N LEU A 88 -17.00 2.31 4.10
CA LEU A 88 -17.09 3.76 4.30
C LEU A 88 -18.52 4.22 4.52
N LEU A 89 -19.50 3.73 3.76
CA LEU A 89 -20.89 4.10 3.91
C LEU A 89 -21.41 3.79 5.32
N ILE A 90 -21.16 2.58 5.82
CA ILE A 90 -21.59 2.16 7.16
C ILE A 90 -20.84 2.97 8.23
N THR A 91 -19.51 3.08 8.13
CA THR A 91 -18.70 3.80 9.11
C THR A 91 -19.07 5.29 9.15
N LEU A 92 -19.33 5.91 8.00
CA LEU A 92 -19.71 7.32 7.92
C LEU A 92 -21.08 7.57 8.56
N LEU A 93 -22.09 6.74 8.25
CA LEU A 93 -23.42 6.86 8.84
C LEU A 93 -23.38 6.68 10.37
N ALA A 94 -22.63 5.68 10.86
CA ALA A 94 -22.46 5.43 12.28
C ALA A 94 -21.71 6.59 12.97
N ALA A 95 -20.59 7.03 12.40
CA ALA A 95 -19.80 8.13 12.94
C ALA A 95 -20.59 9.46 12.96
N TYR A 96 -21.37 9.72 11.92
CA TYR A 96 -22.25 10.89 11.84
C TYR A 96 -23.29 10.89 12.97
N GLY A 97 -23.98 9.78 13.18
CA GLY A 97 -24.92 9.63 14.29
C GLY A 97 -24.26 9.86 15.66
N LEU A 98 -23.08 9.28 15.89
CA LEU A 98 -22.32 9.41 17.14
C LEU A 98 -21.71 10.81 17.36
N SER A 99 -21.55 11.59 16.29
CA SER A 99 -21.08 12.98 16.36
C SER A 99 -22.10 13.91 17.03
N TYR A 100 -23.39 13.56 16.97
CA TYR A 100 -24.45 14.35 17.59
C TYR A 100 -24.38 14.28 19.13
N ARG A 101 -24.08 15.42 19.77
CA ARG A 101 -23.83 15.49 21.23
C ARG A 101 -25.01 15.08 22.10
N ASN A 102 -26.24 15.31 21.62
CA ASN A 102 -27.48 15.03 22.35
C ASN A 102 -28.10 13.67 21.99
N LEU A 103 -27.34 12.78 21.33
CA LEU A 103 -27.82 11.44 21.01
C LEU A 103 -28.06 10.65 22.31
N PRO A 104 -29.27 10.11 22.54
CA PRO A 104 -29.53 9.25 23.69
C PRO A 104 -28.63 8.00 23.64
N PHE A 105 -28.13 7.55 24.79
CA PHE A 105 -27.22 6.39 24.92
C PHE A 105 -25.86 6.48 24.21
N ARG A 106 -25.43 7.67 23.75
CA ARG A 106 -24.14 7.88 23.08
C ARG A 106 -22.93 7.25 23.78
N LYS A 107 -22.84 7.38 25.11
CA LYS A 107 -21.73 6.83 25.91
C LYS A 107 -21.69 5.30 25.86
N SER A 108 -22.84 4.65 25.95
CA SER A 108 -22.94 3.19 25.89
C SER A 108 -22.62 2.65 24.49
N LEU A 109 -23.11 3.32 23.44
CA LEU A 109 -22.80 2.95 22.04
C LEU A 109 -21.30 3.10 21.73
N LEU A 110 -20.69 4.21 22.16
CA LEU A 110 -19.24 4.39 22.06
C LEU A 110 -18.48 3.29 22.81
N GLY A 111 -18.92 2.96 24.03
CA GLY A 111 -18.35 1.87 24.81
C GLY A 111 -18.38 0.53 24.06
N TYR A 112 -19.51 0.18 23.44
CA TYR A 112 -19.64 -1.05 22.65
C TYR A 112 -18.66 -1.10 21.47
N VAL A 113 -18.56 -0.02 20.69
CA VAL A 113 -17.62 0.07 19.56
C VAL A 113 -16.17 -0.06 20.05
N LEU A 114 -15.80 0.65 21.12
CA LEU A 114 -14.46 0.58 21.68
C LEU A 114 -14.11 -0.82 22.19
N ILE A 115 -15.06 -1.52 22.83
CA ILE A 115 -14.84 -2.89 23.29
C ILE A 115 -14.48 -3.79 22.10
N THR A 116 -15.19 -3.72 20.98
CA THR A 116 -14.86 -4.56 19.80
C THR A 116 -13.52 -4.21 19.13
N MET A 117 -13.02 -2.98 19.33
CA MET A 117 -11.71 -2.55 18.82
C MET A 117 -10.56 -3.02 19.71
N LEU A 118 -10.79 -3.05 21.03
CA LEU A 118 -9.80 -3.47 22.04
C LEU A 118 -9.80 -4.99 22.30
N PHE A 119 -10.96 -5.62 22.20
CA PHE A 119 -11.18 -7.04 22.44
C PHE A 119 -11.73 -7.69 21.16
N SER A 120 -10.99 -8.64 20.60
CA SER A 120 -11.35 -9.39 19.40
C SER A 120 -11.43 -10.88 19.72
N GLY A 121 -12.38 -11.59 19.12
CA GLY A 121 -12.60 -13.03 19.32
C GLY A 121 -11.52 -13.95 18.72
N GLY A 122 -10.52 -13.40 18.02
CA GLY A 122 -9.44 -14.17 17.40
C GLY A 122 -9.87 -14.85 16.08
N LEU A 123 -8.95 -15.62 15.49
CA LEU A 123 -9.17 -16.34 14.23
C LEU A 123 -10.00 -17.63 14.40
N ILE A 124 -10.01 -18.20 15.61
CA ILE A 124 -10.80 -19.38 15.98
C ILE A 124 -11.54 -19.01 17.27
N PRO A 125 -12.72 -18.40 17.17
CA PRO A 125 -13.54 -18.04 18.32
C PRO A 125 -14.31 -19.23 18.90
#